data_AF-A0A7X5ZPG0-F1
#
_entry.id   AF-A0A7X5ZPG0-F1
#
_cell.length_a   1.000
_cell.length_b   1.000
_cell.length_c   1.000
_cell.angle_alpha   90.00
_cell.angle_beta   90.00
_cell.angle_gamma   90.00
#
_symmetry.space_group_name_H-M   'P 1'
#
loop_
_entity.id
_entity.type
_entity.pdbx_description
1 polymer ?
#
loop_
_entity_poly.entity_id
_entity_poly.type
_entity_poly.pdbx_seq_one_letter_code
_entity_poly.pdbx_strand_id
1 'polypeptide(L)'
;MAELTRYEMVIRAVGAPPAPAGVTVVDLVLDEDEPASTVVDALEANRLKYRDLLTTSTVFLAPERSSGLVRNGLAQYAALYGLVGRPIDVYADGEILRMGTPDDLSVHPIARIRQPGPLLWAQVGGATDAMPTVHINSPRRGLPSPRAAMVIQQASRLRMVPPPEPADAFALLRLVAALRRRGAEDRLPYLSTGKEPPPLAKDDPLQGVDLEKIRREVKTHQTDSLSDTRMAEVVASRPLSALDGLIAEANAVDIRTVLTRLGCSPDESGRWRCPRPHQTHVRYTREDVLVLSGDNRIRCRACDRERIGPVRIVVGARELTPDEAARYILRRSPLELTGSAVTARVESVRPNGYGCVVDDPVTGERLQAFLRLKDITSRIEYAPTLAEHDRIIGQVTRLTRDSTSGAARLELSTRTESLVERLLSGFVPELLNGKVVIQSSARVPGARTKLVVAATTPGVDAKGACLGEAGSRVNCTKAVLERSALIGEESLEIIPYSSQRATLLTQSFKPARVVRSKIDSGVAVVAVETHATGGAVGTRGLNAELAGKLTGLYVKVVSTESDLDEELLALKAKRTGKRSRARSPG
;
A
#
# COMPACT_ATOMS: atom_id res chain seq x y z
N MET A 1 -2.40 -39.48 14.68
CA MET A 1 -3.75 -39.12 15.15
C MET A 1 -3.74 -38.24 16.40
N ALA A 2 -3.18 -38.64 17.55
CA ALA A 2 -3.19 -37.81 18.76
C ALA A 2 -2.50 -36.44 18.60
N GLU A 3 -1.49 -36.31 17.73
CA GLU A 3 -0.85 -35.01 17.46
C GLU A 3 -1.71 -34.04 16.64
N LEU A 4 -2.71 -34.54 15.92
CA LEU A 4 -3.61 -33.71 15.11
C LEU A 4 -4.55 -32.85 15.97
N THR A 5 -4.77 -33.21 17.24
CA THR A 5 -5.62 -32.44 18.16
C THR A 5 -5.01 -31.09 18.54
N ARG A 6 -3.76 -30.82 18.15
CA ARG A 6 -3.10 -29.51 18.30
C ARG A 6 -3.54 -28.50 17.24
N TYR A 7 -4.17 -28.98 16.17
CA TYR A 7 -4.69 -28.14 15.09
C TYR A 7 -6.20 -27.97 15.28
N GLU A 8 -6.65 -26.73 15.14
CA GLU A 8 -8.07 -26.35 15.23
C GLU A 8 -8.81 -26.62 13.91
N MET A 9 -8.07 -26.72 12.80
CA MET A 9 -8.62 -26.98 11.47
C MET A 9 -7.78 -27.99 10.67
N VAL A 10 -8.47 -28.82 9.92
CA VAL A 10 -7.94 -29.87 9.05
C VAL A 10 -8.48 -29.67 7.63
N ILE A 11 -7.59 -29.53 6.66
CA ILE A 11 -7.94 -29.51 5.24
C ILE A 11 -7.56 -30.85 4.63
N ARG A 12 -8.53 -31.60 4.11
CA ARG A 12 -8.34 -32.96 3.60
C ARG A 12 -8.23 -32.97 2.09
N ALA A 13 -7.19 -33.64 1.61
CA ALA A 13 -7.10 -34.05 0.21
C ALA A 13 -8.09 -35.17 -0.11
N VAL A 14 -8.37 -35.38 -1.40
CA VAL A 14 -9.13 -36.56 -1.85
C VAL A 14 -8.36 -37.83 -1.50
N GLY A 15 -9.03 -38.79 -0.86
CA GLY A 15 -8.41 -40.03 -0.40
C GLY A 15 -7.59 -39.90 0.89
N ALA A 16 -7.72 -38.79 1.61
CA ALA A 16 -7.11 -38.59 2.92
C ALA A 16 -7.83 -39.40 4.03
N PRO A 17 -7.11 -39.82 5.08
CA PRO A 17 -7.70 -40.53 6.22
C PRO A 17 -8.78 -39.69 6.93
N PRO A 18 -9.65 -40.33 7.74
CA PRO A 18 -10.63 -39.60 8.54
C PRO A 18 -9.95 -38.68 9.56
N ALA A 19 -10.51 -37.49 9.71
CA ALA A 19 -10.04 -36.51 10.69
C ALA A 19 -10.43 -36.91 12.13
N PRO A 20 -9.66 -36.50 13.16
CA PRO A 20 -10.04 -36.70 14.55
C PRO A 20 -11.33 -35.93 14.91
N ALA A 21 -12.08 -36.45 15.89
CA ALA A 21 -13.28 -35.79 16.40
C ALA A 21 -12.96 -34.44 17.06
N GLY A 22 -13.83 -33.45 16.88
CA GLY A 22 -13.71 -32.12 17.52
C GLY A 22 -12.85 -31.09 16.75
N VAL A 23 -12.44 -31.39 15.52
CA VAL A 23 -11.68 -30.47 14.65
C VAL A 23 -12.54 -30.04 13.46
N THR A 24 -12.40 -28.79 13.01
CA THR A 24 -13.10 -28.33 11.80
C THR A 24 -12.47 -28.98 10.57
N VAL A 25 -13.28 -29.68 9.77
CA VAL A 25 -12.82 -30.42 8.59
C VAL A 25 -13.28 -29.72 7.33
N VAL A 26 -12.37 -29.48 6.40
CA VAL A 26 -12.65 -28.94 5.07
C VAL A 26 -12.15 -29.95 4.06
N ASP A 27 -13.05 -30.54 3.29
CA ASP A 27 -12.67 -31.41 2.18
C ASP A 27 -12.36 -30.54 0.96
N LEU A 28 -11.15 -30.68 0.42
CA LEU A 28 -10.71 -29.99 -0.78
C LEU A 28 -10.65 -31.02 -1.92
N VAL A 29 -11.47 -30.82 -2.93
CA VAL A 29 -11.36 -31.43 -4.26
C VAL A 29 -10.86 -30.30 -5.16
N LEU A 30 -9.88 -30.48 -6.04
CA LEU A 30 -9.36 -29.39 -6.87
C LEU A 30 -9.70 -29.65 -8.33
N ASP A 31 -10.33 -28.69 -9.00
CA ASP A 31 -10.32 -28.58 -10.45
C ASP A 31 -9.03 -27.85 -10.88
N GLU A 32 -8.21 -28.50 -11.70
CA GLU A 32 -6.93 -27.93 -12.16
C GLU A 32 -7.12 -26.81 -13.17
N ASP A 33 -8.26 -26.75 -13.86
CA ASP A 33 -8.60 -25.70 -14.82
C ASP A 33 -9.15 -24.45 -14.11
N GLU A 34 -9.85 -24.63 -12.99
CA GLU A 34 -10.41 -23.56 -12.15
C GLU A 34 -9.99 -23.68 -10.68
N PRO A 35 -8.69 -23.59 -10.35
CA PRO A 35 -8.20 -23.89 -9.01
C PRO A 35 -8.65 -22.87 -7.96
N ALA A 36 -8.88 -21.62 -8.37
CA ALA A 36 -9.29 -20.55 -7.47
C ALA A 36 -10.75 -20.70 -7.01
N SER A 37 -11.69 -20.84 -7.97
CA SER A 37 -13.12 -21.07 -7.70
C SER A 37 -13.29 -22.26 -6.77
N THR A 38 -12.60 -23.35 -7.08
CA THR A 38 -12.71 -24.59 -6.32
C THR A 38 -12.31 -24.45 -4.85
N VAL A 39 -11.20 -23.74 -4.58
CA VAL A 39 -10.76 -23.50 -3.20
C VAL A 39 -11.76 -22.60 -2.45
N VAL A 40 -12.35 -21.62 -3.14
CA VAL A 40 -13.38 -20.75 -2.56
C VAL A 40 -14.63 -21.55 -2.22
N ASP A 41 -15.13 -22.35 -3.15
CA ASP A 41 -16.32 -23.19 -2.96
C ASP A 41 -16.16 -24.15 -1.78
N ALA A 42 -14.97 -24.75 -1.63
CA ALA A 42 -14.66 -25.64 -0.51
C ALA A 42 -14.74 -24.92 0.85
N LEU A 43 -14.28 -23.66 0.93
CA LEU A 43 -14.38 -22.86 2.16
C LEU A 43 -15.82 -22.43 2.43
N GLU A 44 -16.53 -21.96 1.41
CA GLU A 44 -17.92 -21.51 1.53
C GLU A 44 -18.87 -22.64 1.95
N ALA A 45 -18.68 -23.83 1.39
CA ALA A 45 -19.42 -25.04 1.79
C ALA A 45 -19.27 -25.34 3.29
N ASN A 46 -18.12 -24.98 3.88
CA ASN A 46 -17.82 -25.15 5.29
C ASN A 46 -18.07 -23.89 6.13
N ARG A 47 -18.70 -22.85 5.55
CA ARG A 47 -18.98 -21.55 6.17
C ARG A 47 -17.73 -20.84 6.70
N LEU A 48 -16.58 -21.10 6.08
CA LEU A 48 -15.30 -20.51 6.43
C LEU A 48 -14.97 -19.37 5.48
N LYS A 49 -14.32 -18.34 6.03
CA LYS A 49 -13.73 -17.25 5.25
C LYS A 49 -12.23 -17.47 5.16
N TYR A 50 -11.63 -16.89 4.13
CA TYR A 50 -10.18 -16.86 3.97
C TYR A 50 -9.42 -16.44 5.24
N ARG A 51 -9.93 -15.44 5.97
CA ARG A 51 -9.27 -14.94 7.20
C ARG A 51 -9.21 -15.96 8.32
N ASP A 52 -10.15 -16.91 8.35
CA ASP A 52 -10.19 -17.93 9.38
C ASP A 52 -8.97 -18.87 9.24
N LEU A 53 -8.47 -19.08 8.01
CA LEU A 53 -7.24 -19.84 7.75
C LEU A 53 -5.96 -19.14 8.25
N LEU A 54 -6.00 -17.82 8.43
CA LEU A 54 -4.84 -17.05 8.90
C LEU A 54 -4.71 -17.08 10.41
N THR A 55 -5.84 -17.14 11.13
CA THR A 55 -5.88 -17.10 12.60
C THR A 55 -5.92 -18.49 13.21
N THR A 56 -6.41 -19.49 12.48
CA THR A 56 -6.63 -20.86 12.98
C THR A 56 -5.42 -21.74 12.70
N SER A 57 -5.01 -22.54 13.69
CA SER A 57 -3.96 -23.54 13.48
C SER A 57 -4.46 -24.62 12.52
N THR A 58 -3.89 -24.64 11.31
CA THR A 58 -4.36 -25.48 10.19
C THR A 58 -3.31 -26.52 9.80
N VAL A 59 -3.74 -27.75 9.54
CA VAL A 59 -2.91 -28.83 8.96
C VAL A 59 -3.57 -29.41 7.71
N PHE A 60 -2.74 -29.76 6.71
CA PHE A 60 -3.19 -30.40 5.49
C PHE A 60 -3.05 -31.92 5.60
N LEU A 61 -4.11 -32.69 5.37
CA LEU A 61 -4.08 -34.14 5.40
C LEU A 61 -3.87 -34.68 3.99
N ALA A 62 -2.72 -35.31 3.77
CA ALA A 62 -2.37 -35.92 2.50
C ALA A 62 -3.19 -37.20 2.22
N PRO A 63 -3.33 -37.60 0.94
CA PRO A 63 -3.95 -38.86 0.56
C PRO A 63 -3.22 -40.06 1.17
N GLU A 64 -3.94 -41.14 1.50
CA GLU A 64 -3.31 -42.40 1.90
C GLU A 64 -2.58 -43.04 0.72
N ARG A 65 -1.51 -43.79 1.00
CA ARG A 65 -0.75 -44.54 -0.02
C ARG A 65 -1.65 -45.41 -0.91
N SER A 66 -2.65 -46.05 -0.32
CA SER A 66 -3.62 -46.93 -1.00
C SER A 66 -4.46 -46.21 -2.07
N SER A 67 -4.57 -44.89 -2.01
CA SER A 67 -5.41 -44.11 -2.92
C SER A 67 -4.79 -43.88 -4.30
N GLY A 68 -3.45 -43.89 -4.43
CA GLY A 68 -2.77 -43.49 -5.66
C GLY A 68 -2.95 -42.02 -6.05
N LEU A 69 -3.53 -41.19 -5.17
CA LEU A 69 -3.90 -39.79 -5.45
C LEU A 69 -2.86 -38.76 -4.98
N VAL A 70 -1.64 -39.20 -4.67
CA VAL A 70 -0.56 -38.33 -4.15
C VAL A 70 -0.32 -37.11 -5.02
N ARG A 71 -0.35 -37.28 -6.35
CA ARG A 71 -0.23 -36.18 -7.32
C ARG A 71 -1.33 -35.13 -7.13
N ASN A 72 -2.59 -35.55 -6.98
CA ASN A 72 -3.72 -34.65 -6.78
C ASN A 72 -3.60 -33.93 -5.42
N GLY A 73 -3.16 -34.65 -4.38
CA GLY A 73 -2.88 -34.06 -3.07
C GLY A 73 -1.81 -32.95 -3.11
N LEU A 74 -0.76 -33.12 -3.93
CA LEU A 74 0.27 -32.09 -4.11
C LEU A 74 -0.27 -30.85 -4.85
N ALA A 75 -1.15 -31.03 -5.84
CA ALA A 75 -1.83 -29.92 -6.54
C ALA A 75 -2.75 -29.15 -5.59
N GLN A 76 -3.54 -29.86 -4.79
CA GLN A 76 -4.40 -29.30 -3.74
C GLN A 76 -3.61 -28.50 -2.71
N TYR A 77 -2.47 -29.03 -2.29
CA TYR A 77 -1.57 -28.32 -1.39
C TYR A 77 -1.00 -27.04 -2.00
N ALA A 78 -0.62 -27.06 -3.28
CA ALA A 78 -0.12 -25.87 -3.97
C ALA A 78 -1.19 -24.77 -4.06
N ALA A 79 -2.44 -25.13 -4.32
CA ALA A 79 -3.59 -24.22 -4.33
C ALA A 79 -3.79 -23.59 -2.94
N LEU A 80 -3.79 -24.42 -1.89
CA LEU A 80 -3.92 -23.97 -0.51
C LEU A 80 -2.76 -23.06 -0.06
N TYR A 81 -1.52 -23.38 -0.45
CA TYR A 81 -0.37 -22.51 -0.21
C TYR A 81 -0.55 -21.16 -0.93
N GLY A 82 -1.04 -21.16 -2.19
CA GLY A 82 -1.36 -19.94 -2.92
C GLY A 82 -2.34 -19.04 -2.16
N LEU A 83 -3.39 -19.64 -1.60
CA LEU A 83 -4.40 -18.96 -0.81
C LEU A 83 -3.82 -18.36 0.48
N VAL A 84 -3.20 -19.20 1.32
CA VAL A 84 -2.74 -18.81 2.67
C VAL A 84 -1.50 -17.93 2.62
N GLY A 85 -0.71 -18.02 1.55
CA GLY A 85 0.49 -17.20 1.35
C GLY A 85 1.71 -17.61 2.18
N ARG A 86 1.61 -18.72 2.93
CA ARG A 86 2.70 -19.35 3.69
C ARG A 86 2.56 -20.88 3.64
N PRO A 87 3.65 -21.65 3.83
CA PRO A 87 3.54 -23.10 3.93
C PRO A 87 2.69 -23.50 5.15
N ILE A 88 1.96 -24.59 4.98
CA ILE A 88 1.11 -25.22 6.00
C ILE A 88 1.67 -26.62 6.27
N ASP A 89 1.68 -27.03 7.54
CA ASP A 89 2.14 -28.36 7.92
C ASP A 89 1.28 -29.44 7.27
N VAL A 90 1.90 -30.58 6.96
CA VAL A 90 1.24 -31.70 6.27
C VAL A 90 1.26 -32.92 7.16
N TYR A 91 0.12 -33.58 7.32
CA TYR A 91 0.03 -34.91 7.89
C TYR A 91 0.05 -35.96 6.78
N ALA A 92 1.03 -36.85 6.81
CA ALA A 92 1.21 -37.89 5.81
C ALA A 92 1.88 -39.13 6.45
N ASP A 93 1.47 -40.34 6.05
CA ASP A 93 2.02 -41.62 6.52
C ASP A 93 2.14 -41.76 8.05
N GLY A 94 1.21 -41.15 8.79
CA GLY A 94 1.17 -41.25 10.25
C GLY A 94 1.89 -40.12 11.00
N GLU A 95 2.64 -39.25 10.32
CA GLU A 95 3.47 -38.19 10.92
C GLU A 95 3.15 -36.78 10.42
N ILE A 96 3.57 -35.75 11.17
CA ILE A 96 3.46 -34.34 10.76
C ILE A 96 4.79 -33.85 10.17
N LEU A 97 4.73 -33.44 8.91
CA LEU A 97 5.81 -32.78 8.18
C LEU A 97 5.68 -31.26 8.32
N ARG A 98 6.71 -30.63 8.89
CA ARG A 98 6.83 -29.17 8.93
C ARG A 98 7.28 -28.65 7.56
N MET A 99 6.40 -27.92 6.90
CA MET A 99 6.59 -27.49 5.51
C MET A 99 7.35 -26.17 5.34
N GLY A 100 7.74 -25.54 6.44
CA GLY A 100 8.66 -24.40 6.42
C GLY A 100 10.02 -24.74 5.81
N THR A 101 10.86 -23.71 5.62
CA THR A 101 12.23 -23.88 5.13
C THR A 101 12.97 -24.89 6.00
N PRO A 102 13.58 -25.94 5.44
CA PRO A 102 14.45 -26.84 6.20
C PRO A 102 15.63 -26.05 6.79
N ASP A 103 15.88 -26.19 8.08
CA ASP A 103 16.98 -25.51 8.79
C ASP A 103 18.34 -25.84 8.17
N ASP A 104 18.54 -27.10 7.76
CA ASP A 104 19.80 -27.61 7.21
C ASP A 104 20.15 -27.02 5.82
N LEU A 105 19.18 -26.45 5.09
CA LEU A 105 19.45 -25.78 3.81
C LEU A 105 20.10 -24.39 3.98
N SER A 106 20.00 -23.79 5.17
CA SER A 106 20.63 -22.50 5.47
C SER A 106 22.16 -22.55 5.44
N VAL A 107 22.74 -23.75 5.53
CA VAL A 107 24.19 -23.99 5.66
C VAL A 107 24.87 -24.24 4.32
N HIS A 108 24.14 -24.39 3.21
CA HIS A 108 24.77 -24.69 1.91
C HIS A 108 25.29 -23.43 1.19
N PRO A 109 26.62 -23.25 1.02
CA PRO A 109 27.18 -22.20 0.19
C PRO A 109 27.19 -22.67 -1.28
N ILE A 110 26.00 -22.81 -1.88
CA ILE A 110 25.84 -23.20 -3.31
C ILE A 110 26.35 -22.07 -4.24
N ALA A 111 26.56 -20.87 -3.70
CA ALA A 111 26.99 -19.66 -4.40
C ALA A 111 28.38 -19.75 -5.10
N ARG A 112 29.13 -20.85 -4.97
CA ARG A 112 30.49 -20.98 -5.53
C ARG A 112 30.66 -22.06 -6.62
N ILE A 113 29.60 -22.73 -7.07
CA ILE A 113 29.72 -23.77 -8.10
C ILE A 113 29.63 -23.13 -9.50
N ARG A 114 30.66 -23.33 -10.33
CA ARG A 114 30.75 -22.78 -11.70
C ARG A 114 29.57 -23.23 -12.56
N GLN A 115 28.99 -22.28 -13.29
CA GLN A 115 27.86 -22.45 -14.21
C GLN A 115 28.23 -23.36 -15.40
N PRO A 116 27.52 -24.47 -15.62
CA PRO A 116 27.30 -24.97 -16.98
C PRO A 116 26.34 -24.00 -17.70
N GLY A 117 26.30 -24.02 -19.03
CA GLY A 117 25.39 -23.20 -19.83
C GLY A 117 23.90 -23.33 -19.45
N PRO A 118 23.00 -22.51 -20.04
CA PRO A 118 21.61 -22.39 -19.59
C PRO A 118 20.87 -23.74 -19.60
N LEU A 119 20.55 -24.24 -18.41
CA LEU A 119 19.76 -25.45 -18.23
C LEU A 119 18.27 -25.11 -18.37
N LEU A 120 17.66 -25.46 -19.49
CA LEU A 120 16.25 -25.15 -19.75
C LEU A 120 15.32 -25.98 -18.85
N TRP A 121 15.50 -27.30 -18.84
CA TRP A 121 14.73 -28.23 -18.04
C TRP A 121 15.64 -29.19 -17.28
N ALA A 122 15.14 -29.63 -16.13
CA ALA A 122 15.68 -30.74 -15.37
C ALA A 122 14.51 -31.55 -14.77
N GLN A 123 14.80 -32.79 -14.39
CA GLN A 123 13.87 -33.65 -13.66
C GLN A 123 14.42 -33.97 -12.27
N VAL A 124 13.54 -34.07 -11.29
CA VAL A 124 13.83 -34.64 -9.98
C VAL A 124 12.86 -35.79 -9.69
N GLY A 125 13.41 -36.93 -9.29
CA GLY A 125 12.67 -38.19 -9.16
C GLY A 125 12.37 -38.86 -10.51
N GLY A 126 11.69 -40.01 -10.43
CA GLY A 126 11.31 -40.82 -11.60
C GLY A 126 12.48 -41.59 -12.22
N ALA A 127 12.25 -42.19 -13.39
CA ALA A 127 13.31 -42.83 -14.16
C ALA A 127 14.18 -41.76 -14.85
N THR A 128 15.45 -42.09 -15.12
CA THR A 128 16.32 -41.23 -15.92
C THR A 128 15.75 -41.11 -17.34
N ASP A 129 15.56 -39.87 -17.79
CA ASP A 129 15.06 -39.53 -19.12
C ASP A 129 16.11 -38.68 -19.88
N ALA A 130 15.80 -38.20 -21.08
CA ALA A 130 16.67 -37.34 -21.90
C ALA A 130 17.04 -36.00 -21.23
N MET A 131 16.39 -35.66 -20.11
CA MET A 131 16.72 -34.50 -19.29
C MET A 131 17.72 -34.84 -18.18
N PRO A 132 18.53 -33.87 -17.74
CA PRO A 132 19.30 -33.97 -16.50
C PRO A 132 18.38 -34.35 -15.32
N THR A 133 18.51 -35.58 -14.85
CA THR A 133 17.64 -36.17 -13.83
C THR A 133 18.39 -36.29 -12.50
N VAL A 134 17.76 -35.80 -11.44
CA VAL A 134 18.28 -35.81 -10.07
C VAL A 134 17.51 -36.84 -9.24
N HIS A 135 18.23 -37.79 -8.67
CA HIS A 135 17.68 -38.79 -7.76
C HIS A 135 17.94 -38.40 -6.31
N ILE A 136 16.90 -38.37 -5.48
CA ILE A 136 16.99 -38.06 -4.05
C ILE A 136 16.43 -39.26 -3.27
N ASN A 137 17.33 -40.06 -2.69
CA ASN A 137 16.97 -41.34 -2.08
C ASN A 137 16.24 -41.19 -0.74
N SER A 138 16.44 -40.09 -0.01
CA SER A 138 15.86 -39.87 1.33
C SER A 138 15.34 -38.44 1.51
N PRO A 139 14.22 -38.05 0.89
CA PRO A 139 13.72 -36.67 0.93
C PRO A 139 13.44 -36.14 2.34
N ARG A 140 13.12 -37.03 3.29
CA ARG A 140 12.83 -36.68 4.69
C ARG A 140 14.07 -36.40 5.56
N ARG A 141 15.23 -36.96 5.21
CA ARG A 141 16.43 -36.98 6.10
C ARG A 141 17.75 -36.63 5.43
N GLY A 142 17.83 -36.67 4.10
CA GLY A 142 19.07 -36.47 3.35
C GLY A 142 19.10 -35.13 2.62
N LEU A 143 20.22 -34.42 2.75
CA LEU A 143 20.52 -33.28 1.89
C LEU A 143 20.91 -33.76 0.48
N PRO A 144 20.44 -33.10 -0.59
CA PRO A 144 20.89 -33.41 -1.94
C PRO A 144 22.39 -33.11 -2.06
N SER A 145 23.07 -33.87 -2.92
CA SER A 145 24.47 -33.55 -3.24
C SER A 145 24.58 -32.11 -3.79
N PRO A 146 25.72 -31.42 -3.63
CA PRO A 146 25.89 -30.07 -4.16
C PRO A 146 25.57 -29.95 -5.66
N ARG A 147 25.88 -31.00 -6.43
CA ARG A 147 25.56 -31.09 -7.86
C ARG A 147 24.05 -31.23 -8.11
N ALA A 148 23.36 -32.06 -7.32
CA ALA A 148 21.90 -32.20 -7.38
C ALA A 148 21.18 -30.90 -7.02
N ALA A 149 21.61 -30.25 -5.94
CA ALA A 149 21.07 -28.96 -5.50
C ALA A 149 21.26 -27.87 -6.58
N MET A 150 22.43 -27.82 -7.21
CA MET A 150 22.70 -26.90 -8.33
C MET A 150 21.76 -27.13 -9.51
N VAL A 151 21.55 -28.38 -9.94
CA VAL A 151 20.63 -28.70 -11.05
C VAL A 151 19.21 -28.25 -10.71
N ILE A 152 18.75 -28.56 -9.50
CA ILE A 152 17.42 -28.15 -9.01
C ILE A 152 17.27 -26.63 -8.99
N GLN A 153 18.30 -25.88 -8.57
CA GLN A 153 18.23 -24.42 -8.45
C GLN A 153 18.32 -23.70 -9.80
N GLN A 154 19.22 -24.16 -10.67
CA GLN A 154 19.59 -23.45 -11.90
C GLN A 154 18.68 -23.77 -13.09
N ALA A 155 17.95 -24.90 -13.07
CA ALA A 155 17.02 -25.24 -14.14
C ALA A 155 15.95 -24.15 -14.31
N SER A 156 15.78 -23.64 -15.52
CA SER A 156 14.75 -22.63 -15.82
C SER A 156 13.36 -23.14 -15.46
N ARG A 157 13.10 -24.41 -15.75
CA ARG A 157 11.91 -25.19 -15.40
C ARG A 157 12.35 -26.51 -14.76
N LEU A 158 11.57 -27.00 -13.81
CA LEU A 158 11.87 -28.25 -13.13
C LEU A 158 10.63 -29.12 -13.14
N ARG A 159 10.78 -30.35 -13.64
CA ARG A 159 9.81 -31.43 -13.56
C ARG A 159 10.08 -32.27 -12.32
N MET A 160 9.04 -32.59 -11.56
CA MET A 160 9.10 -33.46 -10.39
C MET A 160 8.20 -34.67 -10.63
N VAL A 161 8.79 -35.87 -10.58
CA VAL A 161 8.03 -37.12 -10.52
C VAL A 161 7.97 -37.51 -9.04
N PRO A 162 6.80 -37.38 -8.39
CA PRO A 162 6.69 -37.61 -6.97
C PRO A 162 6.91 -39.10 -6.64
N PRO A 163 7.61 -39.43 -5.53
CA PRO A 163 7.65 -40.79 -5.02
C PRO A 163 6.25 -41.28 -4.62
N PRO A 164 6.04 -42.60 -4.56
CA PRO A 164 4.73 -43.18 -4.27
C PRO A 164 4.28 -42.97 -2.82
N GLU A 165 5.22 -42.81 -1.89
CA GLU A 165 4.92 -42.56 -0.48
C GLU A 165 4.54 -41.08 -0.27
N PRO A 166 3.32 -40.78 0.23
CA PRO A 166 2.85 -39.41 0.45
C PRO A 166 3.86 -38.54 1.20
N ALA A 167 4.39 -38.98 2.34
CA ALA A 167 5.27 -38.11 3.11
C ALA A 167 6.64 -37.88 2.44
N ASP A 168 7.15 -38.82 1.63
CA ASP A 168 8.34 -38.56 0.82
C ASP A 168 8.06 -37.59 -0.32
N ALA A 169 6.84 -37.62 -0.88
CA ALA A 169 6.44 -36.73 -1.95
C ALA A 169 6.32 -35.28 -1.47
N PHE A 170 5.69 -35.08 -0.31
CA PHE A 170 5.61 -33.77 0.33
C PHE A 170 6.97 -33.27 0.83
N ALA A 171 7.82 -34.15 1.37
CA ALA A 171 9.18 -33.80 1.75
C ALA A 171 10.04 -33.38 0.54
N LEU A 172 9.90 -34.09 -0.61
CA LEU A 172 10.55 -33.72 -1.86
C LEU A 172 10.07 -32.38 -2.38
N LEU A 173 8.75 -32.13 -2.37
CA LEU A 173 8.17 -30.84 -2.76
C LEU A 173 8.75 -29.71 -1.90
N ARG A 174 8.80 -29.88 -0.57
CA ARG A 174 9.37 -28.91 0.38
C ARG A 174 10.83 -28.58 0.03
N LEU A 175 11.64 -29.62 -0.19
CA LEU A 175 13.06 -29.48 -0.53
C LEU A 175 13.25 -28.72 -1.85
N VAL A 176 12.52 -29.12 -2.90
CA VAL A 176 12.57 -28.49 -4.21
C VAL A 176 12.15 -27.02 -4.16
N ALA A 177 11.04 -26.73 -3.48
CA ALA A 177 10.49 -25.39 -3.33
C ALA A 177 11.49 -24.45 -2.63
N ALA A 178 12.13 -24.93 -1.56
CA ALA A 178 13.13 -24.18 -0.80
C ALA A 178 14.41 -23.92 -1.62
N LEU A 179 14.92 -24.92 -2.34
CA LEU A 179 16.12 -24.76 -3.19
C LEU A 179 15.91 -23.80 -4.36
N ARG A 180 14.66 -23.64 -4.81
CA ARG A 180 14.30 -22.78 -5.96
C ARG A 180 13.78 -21.39 -5.57
N ARG A 181 13.85 -21.04 -4.28
CA ARG A 181 13.40 -19.76 -3.73
C ARG A 181 14.03 -18.56 -4.44
N ARG A 182 13.23 -17.51 -4.66
CA ARG A 182 13.68 -16.20 -5.16
C ARG A 182 13.21 -15.10 -4.21
N GLY A 183 14.15 -14.42 -3.55
CA GLY A 183 13.81 -13.49 -2.48
C GLY A 183 13.14 -14.24 -1.32
N ALA A 184 11.94 -13.80 -0.93
CA ALA A 184 11.16 -14.41 0.14
C ALA A 184 10.16 -15.50 -0.34
N GLU A 185 10.05 -15.75 -1.66
CA GLU A 185 9.04 -16.66 -2.20
C GLU A 185 9.63 -17.97 -2.71
N ASP A 186 9.05 -19.08 -2.26
CA ASP A 186 9.31 -20.42 -2.80
C ASP A 186 8.81 -20.53 -4.24
N ARG A 187 9.39 -21.46 -5.00
CA ARG A 187 9.01 -21.71 -6.40
C ARG A 187 8.73 -23.19 -6.64
N LEU A 188 7.51 -23.50 -7.05
CA LEU A 188 7.06 -24.88 -7.21
C LEU A 188 7.45 -25.50 -8.57
N PRO A 189 7.61 -26.84 -8.66
CA PRO A 189 7.91 -27.57 -9.91
C PRO A 189 6.63 -27.94 -10.70
N TYR A 190 6.82 -28.48 -11.91
CA TYR A 190 5.78 -29.21 -12.63
C TYR A 190 5.66 -30.62 -12.04
N LEU A 191 4.43 -31.10 -11.79
CA LEU A 191 4.19 -32.50 -11.43
C LEU A 191 4.03 -33.35 -12.68
N SER A 192 4.82 -34.40 -12.77
CA SER A 192 4.84 -35.36 -13.87
C SER A 192 4.54 -36.76 -13.38
N THR A 193 3.90 -37.55 -14.25
CA THR A 193 3.68 -38.98 -14.06
C THR A 193 4.90 -39.84 -14.43
N GLY A 194 5.93 -39.23 -15.00
CA GLY A 194 7.13 -39.89 -15.54
C GLY A 194 6.92 -40.51 -16.92
N LYS A 195 5.73 -40.35 -17.53
CA LYS A 195 5.40 -40.85 -18.88
C LYS A 195 5.37 -39.74 -19.94
N GLU A 196 5.42 -38.49 -19.51
CA GLU A 196 5.39 -37.33 -20.40
C GLU A 196 6.68 -37.22 -21.20
N PRO A 197 6.61 -36.86 -22.50
CA PRO A 197 7.78 -36.77 -23.36
C PRO A 197 8.75 -35.67 -22.88
N PRO A 198 10.03 -35.74 -23.26
CA PRO A 198 10.97 -34.66 -23.01
C PRO A 198 10.46 -33.31 -23.55
N PRO A 199 10.63 -32.21 -22.81
CA PRO A 199 10.16 -30.89 -23.23
C PRO A 199 10.89 -30.38 -24.47
N LEU A 200 10.14 -29.84 -25.42
CA LEU A 200 10.69 -29.20 -26.62
C LEU A 200 11.10 -27.74 -26.37
N ALA A 201 10.44 -27.07 -25.41
CA ALA A 201 10.65 -25.66 -25.10
C ALA A 201 10.41 -25.38 -23.62
N LYS A 202 10.74 -24.17 -23.17
CA LYS A 202 10.58 -23.72 -21.79
C LYS A 202 9.12 -23.69 -21.31
N ASP A 203 8.18 -23.48 -22.21
CA ASP A 203 6.75 -23.31 -21.88
C ASP A 203 5.91 -24.44 -22.52
N ASP A 204 6.50 -25.63 -22.64
CA ASP A 204 5.85 -26.82 -23.20
C ASP A 204 4.68 -27.27 -22.28
N PRO A 205 3.43 -27.30 -22.78
CA PRO A 205 2.26 -27.65 -21.97
C PRO A 205 2.13 -29.15 -21.69
N LEU A 206 2.86 -30.01 -22.40
CA LEU A 206 2.77 -31.48 -22.27
C LEU A 206 3.63 -32.02 -21.12
N GLN A 207 4.00 -31.15 -20.15
CA GLN A 207 4.98 -31.46 -19.11
C GLN A 207 4.34 -31.86 -17.76
N GLY A 208 3.01 -31.97 -17.73
CA GLY A 208 2.22 -32.27 -16.53
C GLY A 208 1.65 -31.00 -15.89
N VAL A 209 1.45 -31.01 -14.58
CA VAL A 209 0.69 -29.97 -13.86
C VAL A 209 1.62 -28.91 -13.30
N ASP A 210 1.40 -27.66 -13.68
CA ASP A 210 2.19 -26.52 -13.19
C ASP A 210 1.70 -26.06 -11.81
N LEU A 211 2.34 -26.53 -10.75
CA LEU A 211 1.99 -26.13 -9.38
C LEU A 211 2.21 -24.64 -9.12
N GLU A 212 3.19 -24.04 -9.80
CA GLU A 212 3.47 -22.62 -9.63
C GLU A 212 2.38 -21.76 -10.30
N LYS A 213 1.81 -22.23 -11.42
CA LYS A 213 0.63 -21.63 -12.05
C LYS A 213 -0.58 -21.70 -11.10
N ILE A 214 -0.91 -22.89 -10.60
CA ILE A 214 -2.02 -23.09 -9.63
C ILE A 214 -1.86 -22.15 -8.43
N ARG A 215 -0.67 -22.14 -7.79
CA ARG A 215 -0.38 -21.30 -6.63
C ARG A 215 -0.61 -19.81 -6.94
N ARG A 216 -0.19 -19.34 -8.12
CA ARG A 216 -0.31 -17.94 -8.54
C ARG A 216 -1.73 -17.54 -8.87
N GLU A 217 -2.49 -18.39 -9.54
CA GLU A 217 -3.89 -18.13 -9.88
C GLU A 217 -4.71 -17.94 -8.62
N VAL A 218 -4.58 -18.84 -7.64
CA VAL A 218 -5.28 -18.72 -6.35
C VAL A 218 -4.83 -17.47 -5.56
N LYS A 219 -3.53 -17.16 -5.53
CA LYS A 219 -2.99 -15.95 -4.88
C LYS A 219 -3.50 -14.66 -5.54
N THR A 220 -3.60 -14.65 -6.87
CA THR A 220 -4.10 -13.50 -7.64
C THR A 220 -5.59 -13.32 -7.38
N HIS A 221 -6.37 -14.39 -7.49
CA HIS A 221 -7.79 -14.39 -7.15
C HIS A 221 -8.04 -13.96 -5.69
N GLN A 222 -7.17 -14.33 -4.75
CA GLN A 222 -7.24 -13.85 -3.36
C GLN A 222 -6.96 -12.35 -3.27
N THR A 223 -6.00 -11.84 -4.01
CA THR A 223 -5.69 -10.40 -4.06
C THR A 223 -6.85 -9.61 -4.66
N ASP A 224 -7.43 -10.13 -5.74
CA ASP A 224 -8.56 -9.56 -6.46
C ASP A 224 -9.84 -9.66 -5.62
N SER A 225 -10.10 -10.79 -4.96
CA SER A 225 -11.21 -10.97 -4.01
C SER A 225 -11.05 -10.09 -2.77
N LEU A 226 -9.82 -9.89 -2.25
CA LEU A 226 -9.57 -8.89 -1.20
C LEU A 226 -9.76 -7.45 -1.70
N SER A 227 -9.74 -7.24 -3.01
CA SER A 227 -10.10 -5.98 -3.66
C SER A 227 -11.61 -5.88 -3.93
N ASP A 228 -12.31 -6.98 -4.25
CA ASP A 228 -13.77 -7.04 -4.48
C ASP A 228 -14.58 -7.10 -3.17
N THR A 229 -14.05 -7.73 -2.12
CA THR A 229 -14.58 -7.58 -0.73
C THR A 229 -14.26 -6.20 -0.16
N ARG A 230 -13.50 -5.37 -0.89
CA ARG A 230 -13.50 -3.92 -0.74
C ARG A 230 -14.29 -3.33 -1.90
N MET A 231 -15.60 -3.56 -1.95
CA MET A 231 -16.46 -2.42 -2.26
C MET A 231 -16.07 -1.34 -1.25
N ALA A 232 -15.21 -0.41 -1.66
CA ALA A 232 -14.83 0.74 -0.87
C ALA A 232 -16.14 1.32 -0.39
N GLU A 233 -16.34 1.33 0.93
CA GLU A 233 -17.62 1.74 1.49
C GLU A 233 -17.99 3.09 0.89
N VAL A 234 -19.10 3.09 0.16
CA VAL A 234 -19.55 4.27 -0.54
C VAL A 234 -20.19 5.19 0.47
N VAL A 235 -19.63 6.38 0.60
CA VAL A 235 -20.15 7.43 1.49
C VAL A 235 -20.92 8.46 0.69
N ALA A 236 -21.78 9.22 1.36
CA ALA A 236 -22.48 10.33 0.71
C ALA A 236 -21.48 11.35 0.15
N SER A 237 -21.73 11.82 -1.08
CA SER A 237 -20.98 12.92 -1.68
C SER A 237 -21.15 14.20 -0.85
N ARG A 238 -20.09 15.01 -0.78
CA ARG A 238 -20.16 16.36 -0.22
C ARG A 238 -20.22 17.39 -1.36
N PRO A 239 -20.93 18.52 -1.19
CA PRO A 239 -20.86 19.61 -2.15
C PRO A 239 -19.41 20.06 -2.32
N LEU A 240 -19.04 20.37 -3.57
CA LEU A 240 -17.71 20.92 -3.86
C LEU A 240 -17.58 22.30 -3.19
N SER A 241 -16.41 22.55 -2.59
CA SER A 241 -16.12 23.90 -2.11
C SER A 241 -15.98 24.85 -3.31
N ALA A 242 -16.27 26.14 -3.10
CA ALA A 242 -16.09 27.16 -4.15
C ALA A 242 -14.65 27.16 -4.68
N LEU A 243 -13.68 26.96 -3.79
CA LEU A 243 -12.27 26.79 -4.12
C LEU A 243 -12.03 25.54 -5.00
N ASP A 244 -12.61 24.37 -4.70
CA ASP A 244 -12.51 23.18 -5.57
C ASP A 244 -13.14 23.43 -6.94
N GLY A 245 -14.26 24.15 -6.97
CA GLY A 245 -14.90 24.61 -8.20
C GLY A 245 -13.95 25.43 -9.07
N LEU A 246 -13.15 26.34 -8.49
CA LEU A 246 -12.15 27.11 -9.23
C LEU A 246 -11.05 26.23 -9.85
N ILE A 247 -10.57 25.21 -9.13
CA ILE A 247 -9.57 24.26 -9.68
C ILE A 247 -10.20 23.43 -10.81
N ALA A 248 -11.43 22.95 -10.62
CA ALA A 248 -12.17 22.19 -11.63
C ALA A 248 -12.38 23.02 -12.90
N GLU A 249 -12.78 24.28 -12.76
CA GLU A 249 -12.94 25.23 -13.86
C GLU A 249 -11.61 25.49 -14.58
N ALA A 250 -10.53 25.72 -13.83
CA ALA A 250 -9.21 25.90 -14.41
C ALA A 250 -8.72 24.66 -15.19
N ASN A 251 -9.04 23.45 -14.72
CA ASN A 251 -8.72 22.21 -15.44
C ASN A 251 -9.58 21.98 -16.69
N ALA A 252 -10.71 22.68 -16.83
CA ALA A 252 -11.54 22.63 -18.03
C ALA A 252 -11.04 23.56 -19.16
N VAL A 253 -10.15 24.51 -18.86
CA VAL A 253 -9.54 25.37 -19.88
C VAL A 253 -8.66 24.54 -20.82
N ASP A 254 -8.77 24.77 -22.12
CA ASP A 254 -7.97 24.07 -23.13
C ASP A 254 -6.46 24.20 -22.84
N ILE A 255 -5.79 23.05 -22.81
CA ILE A 255 -4.40 22.91 -22.38
C ILE A 255 -3.45 23.68 -23.30
N ARG A 256 -3.77 23.82 -24.59
CA ARG A 256 -2.95 24.61 -25.54
C ARG A 256 -3.01 26.09 -25.20
N THR A 257 -4.20 26.59 -24.87
CA THR A 257 -4.39 27.95 -24.36
C THR A 257 -3.56 28.19 -23.09
N VAL A 258 -3.51 27.21 -22.18
CA VAL A 258 -2.69 27.30 -20.95
C VAL A 258 -1.19 27.28 -21.27
N LEU A 259 -0.74 26.46 -22.21
CA LEU A 259 0.66 26.44 -22.66
C LEU A 259 1.07 27.76 -23.31
N THR A 260 0.21 28.36 -24.15
CA THR A 260 0.45 29.71 -24.71
C THR A 260 0.58 30.75 -23.61
N ARG A 261 -0.27 30.68 -22.57
CA ARG A 261 -0.14 31.58 -21.41
C ARG A 261 1.16 31.38 -20.66
N LEU A 262 1.72 30.17 -20.63
CA LEU A 262 3.04 29.88 -20.06
C LEU A 262 4.20 30.36 -20.95
N GLY A 263 3.92 30.98 -22.10
CA GLY A 263 4.94 31.47 -23.03
C GLY A 263 5.43 30.40 -24.00
N CYS A 264 4.77 29.24 -24.08
CA CYS A 264 5.11 28.21 -25.06
C CYS A 264 4.39 28.44 -26.39
N SER A 265 5.05 28.05 -27.47
CA SER A 265 4.45 27.90 -28.80
C SER A 265 4.76 26.49 -29.33
N PRO A 266 3.92 25.94 -30.21
CA PRO A 266 4.26 24.72 -30.91
C PRO A 266 5.41 24.98 -31.90
N ASP A 267 6.24 23.97 -32.13
CA ASP A 267 7.23 23.99 -33.22
C ASP A 267 6.55 23.89 -34.61
N GLU A 268 7.34 23.98 -35.69
CA GLU A 268 6.84 23.87 -37.08
C GLU A 268 6.08 22.56 -37.36
N SER A 269 6.32 21.52 -36.56
CA SER A 269 5.62 20.24 -36.64
C SER A 269 4.39 20.15 -35.70
N GLY A 270 4.00 21.25 -35.05
CA GLY A 270 2.87 21.29 -34.13
C GLY A 270 3.14 20.73 -32.72
N ARG A 271 4.40 20.44 -32.36
CA ARG A 271 4.76 19.82 -31.07
C ARG A 271 5.03 20.87 -30.01
N TRP A 272 4.56 20.61 -28.80
CA TRP A 272 4.77 21.48 -27.65
C TRP A 272 5.91 20.98 -26.77
N ARG A 273 6.67 21.89 -26.16
CA ARG A 273 7.74 21.57 -25.21
C ARG A 273 7.30 21.81 -23.76
N CYS A 274 7.90 21.07 -22.84
CA CYS A 274 7.62 21.19 -21.42
C CYS A 274 8.10 22.56 -20.86
N PRO A 275 7.22 23.36 -20.22
CA PRO A 275 7.58 24.67 -19.66
C PRO A 275 8.34 24.61 -18.32
N ARG A 276 8.61 23.42 -17.77
CA ARG A 276 9.20 23.29 -16.43
C ARG A 276 10.72 23.52 -16.43
N PRO A 277 11.27 24.21 -15.41
CA PRO A 277 12.68 24.63 -15.37
C PRO A 277 13.71 23.51 -15.06
N HIS A 278 13.31 22.23 -14.97
CA HIS A 278 14.17 21.17 -14.40
C HIS A 278 15.38 20.77 -15.26
N GLN A 279 16.49 20.45 -14.56
CA GLN A 279 17.78 19.94 -15.07
C GLN A 279 17.71 18.53 -15.68
N THR A 280 16.60 17.80 -15.53
CA THR A 280 16.41 16.47 -16.12
C THR A 280 16.09 16.51 -17.61
N HIS A 281 15.74 17.68 -18.14
CA HIS A 281 15.77 17.88 -19.58
C HIS A 281 17.23 17.97 -20.01
N VAL A 282 17.78 16.89 -20.57
CA VAL A 282 19.01 17.02 -21.36
C VAL A 282 18.63 17.92 -22.54
N ARG A 283 19.16 19.15 -22.57
CA ARG A 283 18.91 20.09 -23.67
C ARG A 283 19.11 19.32 -24.99
N TYR A 284 18.11 19.36 -25.87
CA TYR A 284 18.11 18.76 -27.22
C TYR A 284 17.82 17.25 -27.38
N THR A 285 17.11 16.58 -26.46
CA THR A 285 16.59 15.20 -26.69
C THR A 285 15.07 15.19 -27.00
N ARG A 286 14.55 14.08 -27.56
CA ARG A 286 13.10 13.86 -27.84
C ARG A 286 12.20 13.81 -26.59
N GLU A 287 12.74 14.06 -25.40
CA GLU A 287 12.12 13.74 -24.11
C GLU A 287 11.39 14.94 -23.45
N ASP A 288 11.66 16.16 -23.92
CA ASP A 288 10.98 17.40 -23.49
C ASP A 288 9.69 17.71 -24.28
N VAL A 289 9.42 16.92 -25.33
CA VAL A 289 8.20 17.01 -26.14
C VAL A 289 7.00 16.49 -25.34
N LEU A 290 5.98 17.34 -25.20
CA LEU A 290 4.72 16.99 -24.55
C LEU A 290 3.88 16.09 -25.45
N VAL A 291 3.38 15.00 -24.87
CA VAL A 291 2.38 14.15 -25.50
C VAL A 291 1.00 14.68 -25.12
N LEU A 292 0.32 15.35 -26.06
CA LEU A 292 -1.05 15.82 -25.89
C LEU A 292 -2.02 14.64 -26.05
N SER A 293 -3.08 14.63 -25.24
CA SER A 293 -4.17 13.66 -25.27
C SER A 293 -5.48 14.36 -25.62
N GLY A 294 -6.44 13.61 -26.18
CA GLY A 294 -7.74 14.16 -26.59
C GLY A 294 -8.63 14.64 -25.42
N ASP A 295 -8.31 14.24 -24.19
CA ASP A 295 -9.07 14.52 -22.96
C ASP A 295 -8.59 15.78 -22.20
N ASN A 296 -8.05 16.77 -22.92
CA ASN A 296 -7.48 18.00 -22.34
C ASN A 296 -6.32 17.76 -21.34
N ARG A 297 -5.56 16.69 -21.54
CA ARG A 297 -4.41 16.33 -20.71
C ARG A 297 -3.12 16.24 -21.52
N ILE A 298 -2.00 16.40 -20.84
CA ILE A 298 -0.66 16.27 -21.40
C ILE A 298 0.20 15.34 -20.56
N ARG A 299 1.29 14.82 -21.13
CA ARG A 299 2.32 14.11 -20.39
C ARG A 299 3.71 14.51 -20.87
N CYS A 300 4.56 14.97 -19.96
CA CYS A 300 6.00 15.02 -20.19
C CYS A 300 6.62 13.70 -19.75
N ARG A 301 7.33 13.00 -20.64
CA ARG A 301 7.93 11.69 -20.31
C ARG A 301 9.03 11.78 -19.25
N ALA A 302 9.71 12.93 -19.16
CA ALA A 302 10.74 13.17 -18.17
C ALA A 302 10.18 13.54 -16.79
N CYS A 303 9.04 14.24 -16.74
CA CYS A 303 8.54 14.81 -15.49
C CYS A 303 7.33 14.08 -14.90
N ASP A 304 6.50 13.43 -15.72
CA ASP A 304 5.22 12.88 -15.29
C ASP A 304 5.12 11.38 -15.58
N ARG A 305 4.64 10.63 -14.59
CA ARG A 305 4.32 9.20 -14.75
C ARG A 305 2.97 9.02 -15.46
N GLU A 306 1.98 9.84 -15.09
CA GLU A 306 0.64 9.83 -15.66
C GLU A 306 0.36 11.06 -16.55
N ARG A 307 -0.79 11.06 -17.25
CA ARG A 307 -1.29 12.26 -17.94
C ARG A 307 -1.84 13.26 -16.93
N ILE A 308 -1.50 14.53 -17.09
CA ILE A 308 -1.80 15.62 -16.16
C ILE A 308 -2.67 16.69 -16.82
N GLY A 309 -3.48 17.38 -16.01
CA GLY A 309 -4.33 18.49 -16.45
C GLY A 309 -3.66 19.87 -16.38
N PRO A 310 -4.38 20.93 -16.81
CA PRO A 310 -3.90 22.31 -16.83
C PRO A 310 -3.34 22.84 -15.51
N VAL A 311 -4.00 22.60 -14.37
CA VAL A 311 -3.54 23.11 -13.07
C VAL A 311 -2.19 22.50 -12.70
N ARG A 312 -2.02 21.18 -12.87
CA ARG A 312 -0.80 20.45 -12.49
C ARG A 312 0.42 20.89 -13.31
N ILE A 313 0.25 21.25 -14.59
CA ILE A 313 1.37 21.77 -15.38
C ILE A 313 1.79 23.17 -14.93
N VAL A 314 0.84 24.06 -14.61
CA VAL A 314 1.13 25.42 -14.13
C VAL A 314 1.81 25.38 -12.76
N VAL A 315 1.36 24.51 -11.85
CA VAL A 315 1.99 24.29 -10.54
C VAL A 315 3.47 23.92 -10.66
N GLY A 316 3.83 23.13 -11.66
CA GLY A 316 5.22 22.78 -11.94
C GLY A 316 5.99 23.90 -12.64
N ALA A 317 5.38 24.53 -13.64
CA ALA A 317 6.06 25.50 -14.51
C ALA A 317 6.33 26.85 -13.82
N ARG A 318 5.41 27.30 -12.97
CA ARG A 318 5.50 28.56 -12.23
C ARG A 318 5.78 28.36 -10.74
N GLU A 319 5.96 27.11 -10.33
CA GLU A 319 6.11 26.70 -8.93
C GLU A 319 4.97 27.15 -8.00
N LEU A 320 3.78 27.46 -8.52
CA LEU A 320 2.64 27.95 -7.74
C LEU A 320 1.95 26.85 -6.90
N THR A 321 1.14 27.22 -5.92
CA THR A 321 0.14 26.30 -5.34
C THR A 321 -0.96 25.98 -6.37
N PRO A 322 -1.76 24.91 -6.19
CA PRO A 322 -2.91 24.66 -7.07
C PRO A 322 -3.91 25.81 -7.15
N ASP A 323 -4.10 26.56 -6.06
CA ASP A 323 -5.04 27.69 -6.01
C ASP A 323 -4.52 28.89 -6.80
N GLU A 324 -3.24 29.21 -6.61
CA GLU A 324 -2.55 30.22 -7.39
C GLU A 324 -2.52 29.85 -8.88
N ALA A 325 -2.25 28.58 -9.20
CA ALA A 325 -2.28 28.07 -10.56
C ALA A 325 -3.67 28.17 -11.20
N ALA A 326 -4.73 27.86 -10.46
CA ALA A 326 -6.11 28.01 -10.93
C ALA A 326 -6.42 29.48 -11.24
N ARG A 327 -6.03 30.42 -10.36
CA ARG A 327 -6.19 31.87 -10.60
C ARG A 327 -5.40 32.37 -11.80
N TYR A 328 -4.15 31.91 -11.93
CA TYR A 328 -3.31 32.21 -13.09
C TYR A 328 -3.97 31.76 -14.40
N ILE A 329 -4.50 30.52 -14.43
CA ILE A 329 -5.19 29.98 -15.59
C ILE A 329 -6.46 30.80 -15.88
N LEU A 330 -7.28 31.09 -14.87
CA LEU A 330 -8.54 31.79 -15.08
C LEU A 330 -8.38 33.31 -15.27
N ARG A 331 -7.18 33.86 -15.06
CA ARG A 331 -6.89 35.32 -15.03
C ARG A 331 -7.84 36.07 -14.09
N ARG A 332 -8.09 35.50 -12.91
CA ARG A 332 -9.01 36.07 -11.91
C ARG A 332 -8.25 36.65 -10.71
N SER A 333 -8.50 37.93 -10.44
CA SER A 333 -8.04 38.68 -9.27
C SER A 333 -9.05 39.80 -8.95
N PRO A 334 -9.36 40.14 -7.67
CA PRO A 334 -9.23 39.33 -6.46
C PRO A 334 -10.60 38.81 -6.03
N LEU A 335 -10.79 37.52 -5.73
CA LEU A 335 -11.89 37.07 -4.84
C LEU A 335 -11.71 35.60 -4.39
N GLU A 336 -12.16 35.36 -3.16
CA GLU A 336 -11.98 34.17 -2.32
C GLU A 336 -10.50 33.80 -2.03
N LEU A 337 -9.91 34.54 -1.09
CA LEU A 337 -8.60 34.23 -0.53
C LEU A 337 -8.69 33.33 0.71
N THR A 338 -9.70 33.50 1.56
CA THR A 338 -9.88 32.69 2.78
C THR A 338 -10.01 31.21 2.44
N GLY A 339 -9.21 30.38 3.11
CA GLY A 339 -9.13 28.94 2.89
C GLY A 339 -8.16 28.52 1.78
N SER A 340 -7.72 29.45 0.92
CA SER A 340 -6.81 29.10 -0.18
C SER A 340 -5.36 28.89 0.27
N ALA A 341 -4.66 27.98 -0.40
CA ALA A 341 -3.23 27.78 -0.26
C ALA A 341 -2.47 28.81 -1.10
N VAL A 342 -1.52 29.52 -0.50
CA VAL A 342 -0.72 30.56 -1.15
C VAL A 342 0.76 30.37 -0.88
N THR A 343 1.58 30.90 -1.79
CA THR A 343 3.00 31.12 -1.61
C THR A 343 3.20 32.52 -1.02
N ALA A 344 3.80 32.58 0.16
CA ALA A 344 4.23 33.83 0.78
C ALA A 344 5.76 33.91 0.83
N ARG A 345 6.31 35.12 0.82
CA ARG A 345 7.72 35.39 1.14
C ARG A 345 7.83 36.20 2.41
N VAL A 346 8.80 35.87 3.26
CA VAL A 346 9.09 36.66 4.47
C VAL A 346 9.70 38.00 4.07
N GLU A 347 9.15 39.09 4.59
CA GLU A 347 9.70 40.45 4.42
C GLU A 347 10.27 41.00 5.72
N SER A 348 9.72 40.60 6.88
CA SER A 348 10.22 41.10 8.18
C SER A 348 10.00 40.08 9.30
N VAL A 349 10.98 39.98 10.19
CA VAL A 349 10.84 39.25 11.45
C VAL A 349 10.22 40.18 12.49
N ARG A 350 9.16 39.73 13.18
CA ARG A 350 8.46 40.49 14.22
C ARG A 350 8.42 39.70 15.54
N PRO A 351 8.22 40.35 16.70
CA PRO A 351 8.22 39.64 17.99
C PRO A 351 7.21 38.49 18.10
N ASN A 352 6.07 38.59 17.39
CA ASN A 352 4.97 37.62 17.48
C ASN A 352 4.77 36.78 16.20
N GLY A 353 5.73 36.83 15.25
CA GLY A 353 5.62 36.13 13.98
C GLY A 353 6.38 36.82 12.84
N TYR A 354 5.92 36.62 11.62
CA TYR A 354 6.59 37.08 10.41
C TYR A 354 5.65 37.95 9.58
N GLY A 355 6.14 39.14 9.20
CA GLY A 355 5.53 39.91 8.12
C GLY A 355 5.90 39.27 6.80
N CYS A 356 4.88 38.96 6.00
CA CYS A 356 5.04 38.26 4.73
C CYS A 356 4.35 39.04 3.62
N VAL A 357 4.73 38.74 2.38
CA VAL A 357 4.07 39.22 1.17
C VAL A 357 3.61 38.03 0.33
N VAL A 358 2.42 38.12 -0.23
CA VAL A 358 1.86 37.17 -1.21
C VAL A 358 1.69 37.94 -2.51
N ASP A 359 2.32 37.50 -3.60
CA ASP A 359 2.08 38.12 -4.91
C ASP A 359 0.86 37.50 -5.57
N ASP A 360 0.00 38.34 -6.14
CA ASP A 360 -1.06 37.88 -7.02
C ASP A 360 -0.45 37.31 -8.32
N PRO A 361 -0.73 36.05 -8.70
CA PRO A 361 -0.11 35.43 -9.87
C PRO A 361 -0.60 36.01 -11.20
N VAL A 362 -1.66 36.82 -11.22
CA VAL A 362 -2.27 37.44 -12.40
C VAL A 362 -1.79 38.89 -12.53
N THR A 363 -1.93 39.69 -11.47
CA THR A 363 -1.64 41.14 -11.52
C THR A 363 -0.22 41.49 -11.09
N GLY A 364 0.45 40.62 -10.33
CA GLY A 364 1.71 40.92 -9.66
C GLY A 364 1.57 41.85 -8.46
N GLU A 365 0.34 42.19 -8.06
CA GLU A 365 0.08 43.00 -6.88
C GLU A 365 0.57 42.29 -5.61
N ARG A 366 1.22 43.05 -4.72
CA ARG A 366 1.75 42.54 -3.46
C ARG A 366 0.73 42.70 -2.34
N LEU A 367 0.20 41.57 -1.86
CA LEU A 367 -0.71 41.51 -0.73
C LEU A 367 0.06 41.30 0.58
N GLN A 368 -0.17 42.19 1.54
CA GLN A 368 0.46 42.11 2.86
C GLN A 368 -0.14 40.95 3.66
N ALA A 369 0.72 40.16 4.29
CA ALA A 369 0.35 38.97 5.04
C ALA A 369 1.08 38.88 6.39
N PHE A 370 0.52 38.15 7.33
CA PHE A 370 1.14 37.90 8.63
C PHE A 370 1.01 36.43 9.04
N LEU A 371 2.14 35.82 9.40
CA LEU A 371 2.20 34.46 9.94
C LEU A 371 2.59 34.52 11.42
N ARG A 372 1.65 34.18 12.31
CA ARG A 372 1.90 34.18 13.76
C ARG A 372 2.72 32.94 14.15
N LEU A 373 3.54 33.04 15.19
CA LEU A 373 4.34 31.89 15.69
C LEU A 373 3.47 30.67 16.01
N LYS A 374 2.32 30.89 16.66
CA LYS A 374 1.35 29.83 16.99
C LYS A 374 0.75 29.14 15.76
N ASP A 375 0.86 29.74 14.57
CA ASP A 375 0.27 29.27 13.33
C ASP A 375 1.28 28.53 12.43
N ILE A 376 2.54 28.42 12.89
CA ILE A 376 3.62 27.64 12.25
C ILE A 376 3.55 26.16 12.66
N THR A 377 3.54 25.92 13.96
CA THR A 377 3.49 24.58 14.56
C THR A 377 2.84 24.65 15.94
N SER A 378 2.23 23.55 16.39
CA SER A 378 1.70 23.42 17.74
C SER A 378 2.79 23.27 18.80
N ARG A 379 4.06 23.07 18.40
CA ARG A 379 5.22 22.94 19.30
C ARG A 379 6.27 23.96 18.93
N ILE A 380 6.10 25.19 19.44
CA ILE A 380 6.90 26.39 19.08
C ILE A 380 8.40 26.18 19.28
N GLU A 381 8.82 25.33 20.23
CA GLU A 381 10.22 24.94 20.47
C GLU A 381 10.92 24.31 19.24
N TYR A 382 10.16 23.85 18.24
CA TYR A 382 10.68 23.27 16.99
C TYR A 382 10.32 24.12 15.76
N ALA A 383 9.79 25.34 15.94
CA ALA A 383 9.55 26.22 14.82
C ALA A 383 10.91 26.66 14.24
N PRO A 384 11.20 26.35 12.97
CA PRO A 384 12.44 26.83 12.36
C PRO A 384 12.41 28.36 12.28
N THR A 385 13.56 28.97 12.52
CA THR A 385 13.72 30.43 12.36
C THR A 385 13.73 30.75 10.88
N LEU A 386 12.78 31.58 10.44
CA LEU A 386 12.75 32.07 9.08
C LEU A 386 13.63 33.32 8.92
N ALA A 387 14.36 33.36 7.81
CA ALA A 387 15.08 34.52 7.32
C ALA A 387 14.21 35.36 6.38
N GLU A 388 14.67 36.58 6.09
CA GLU A 388 14.07 37.38 5.02
C GLU A 388 14.17 36.65 3.68
N HIS A 389 13.15 36.84 2.84
CA HIS A 389 12.95 36.19 1.55
C HIS A 389 12.66 34.69 1.57
N ASP A 390 12.65 34.05 2.75
CA ASP A 390 12.23 32.66 2.87
C ASP A 390 10.82 32.47 2.31
N ARG A 391 10.69 31.42 1.51
CA ARG A 391 9.43 31.02 0.89
C ARG A 391 8.61 30.20 1.87
N ILE A 392 7.32 30.48 1.96
CA ILE A 392 6.37 29.78 2.82
C ILE A 392 5.18 29.34 1.99
N ILE A 393 4.76 28.08 2.16
CA ILE A 393 3.45 27.62 1.69
C ILE A 393 2.49 27.59 2.87
N GLY A 394 1.44 28.41 2.80
CA GLY A 394 0.49 28.57 3.90
C GLY A 394 -0.95 28.69 3.41
N GLN A 395 -1.89 28.41 4.30
CA GLN A 395 -3.30 28.64 4.07
C GLN A 395 -3.69 30.03 4.59
N VAL A 396 -4.45 30.78 3.81
CA VAL A 396 -5.05 32.04 4.27
C VAL A 396 -6.19 31.72 5.25
N THR A 397 -6.00 32.02 6.53
CA THR A 397 -7.02 31.77 7.56
C THR A 397 -7.98 32.94 7.71
N ARG A 398 -7.53 34.16 7.40
CA ARG A 398 -8.34 35.37 7.50
C ARG A 398 -7.89 36.41 6.49
N LEU A 399 -8.86 37.14 5.96
CA LEU A 399 -8.64 38.37 5.19
C LEU A 399 -9.27 39.52 5.96
N THR A 400 -8.48 40.58 6.19
CA THR A 400 -8.93 41.83 6.80
C THR A 400 -8.67 42.96 5.83
N ARG A 401 -9.54 43.97 5.81
CA ARG A 401 -9.30 45.19 5.05
C ARG A 401 -9.18 46.33 6.03
N ASP A 402 -8.14 47.15 5.85
CA ASP A 402 -7.99 48.37 6.62
C ASP A 402 -9.13 49.33 6.29
N SER A 403 -9.77 49.88 7.32
CA SER A 403 -10.96 50.74 7.18
C SER A 403 -10.66 52.09 6.53
N THR A 404 -9.41 52.55 6.57
CA THR A 404 -9.00 53.88 6.13
C THR A 404 -8.30 53.82 4.78
N SER A 405 -7.39 52.86 4.59
CA SER A 405 -6.63 52.70 3.34
C SER A 405 -7.26 51.70 2.37
N GLY A 406 -8.22 50.89 2.81
CA GLY A 406 -8.81 49.80 2.01
C GLY A 406 -7.85 48.63 1.75
N ALA A 407 -6.60 48.70 2.24
CA ALA A 407 -5.56 47.72 1.99
C ALA A 407 -5.94 46.36 2.60
N ALA A 408 -5.82 45.30 1.80
CA ALA A 408 -6.07 43.94 2.25
C ALA A 408 -4.85 43.39 3.00
N ARG A 409 -5.10 42.80 4.18
CA ARG A 409 -4.11 42.10 4.99
C ARG A 409 -4.57 40.67 5.27
N LEU A 410 -3.69 39.73 4.96
CA LEU A 410 -3.91 38.29 5.11
C LEU A 410 -3.33 37.79 6.44
N GLU A 411 -4.01 36.83 7.05
CA GLU A 411 -3.43 35.98 8.10
C GLU A 411 -3.18 34.58 7.52
N LEU A 412 -1.99 34.04 7.77
CA LEU A 412 -1.57 32.76 7.24
C LEU A 412 -1.44 31.72 8.36
N SER A 413 -1.66 30.46 8.02
CA SER A 413 -1.27 29.32 8.84
C SER A 413 -0.65 28.22 8.01
N THR A 414 0.45 27.66 8.50
CA THR A 414 1.13 26.51 7.86
C THR A 414 0.85 25.20 8.59
N ARG A 415 0.18 25.25 9.75
CA ARG A 415 -0.12 24.07 10.58
C ARG A 415 -1.46 23.41 10.33
N THR A 416 -2.33 24.01 9.52
CA THR A 416 -3.69 23.50 9.32
C THR A 416 -3.67 22.17 8.57
N GLU A 417 -4.58 21.27 8.94
CA GLU A 417 -4.80 20.01 8.24
C GLU A 417 -5.35 20.26 6.83
N SER A 418 -6.28 21.23 6.72
CA SER A 418 -6.90 21.67 5.48
C SER A 418 -5.92 22.20 4.42
N LEU A 419 -4.71 22.65 4.82
CA LEU A 419 -3.68 23.02 3.85
C LEU A 419 -3.31 21.82 2.96
N VAL A 420 -3.11 20.63 3.55
CA VAL A 420 -2.71 19.44 2.80
C VAL A 420 -3.87 18.89 1.98
N GLU A 421 -5.09 18.89 2.55
CA GLU A 421 -6.30 18.52 1.81
C GLU A 421 -6.48 19.37 0.55
N ARG A 422 -6.25 20.68 0.69
CA ARG A 422 -6.36 21.65 -0.40
C ARG A 422 -5.33 21.42 -1.49
N LEU A 423 -4.06 21.25 -1.10
CA LEU A 423 -2.99 20.96 -2.05
C LEU A 423 -3.26 19.63 -2.78
N LEU A 424 -3.71 18.60 -2.07
CA LEU A 424 -4.03 17.29 -2.66
C LEU A 424 -5.17 17.40 -3.69
N SER A 425 -6.19 18.20 -3.42
CA SER A 425 -7.33 18.42 -4.34
C SER A 425 -6.89 18.96 -5.70
N GLY A 426 -5.81 19.73 -5.75
CA GLY A 426 -5.18 20.19 -6.99
C GLY A 426 -4.61 19.09 -7.90
N PHE A 427 -4.36 17.90 -7.35
CA PHE A 427 -3.72 16.79 -8.06
C PHE A 427 -4.62 15.57 -8.23
N VAL A 428 -5.79 15.53 -7.57
CA VAL A 428 -6.71 14.39 -7.58
C VAL A 428 -8.05 14.81 -8.20
N PRO A 429 -8.27 14.56 -9.50
CA PRO A 429 -9.53 14.92 -10.17
C PRO A 429 -10.78 14.35 -9.52
N GLU A 430 -10.66 13.19 -8.88
CA GLU A 430 -11.75 12.50 -8.20
C GLU A 430 -12.24 13.24 -6.94
N LEU A 431 -11.40 14.07 -6.31
CA LEU A 431 -11.83 14.99 -5.25
C LEU A 431 -12.65 16.15 -5.83
N LEU A 432 -12.25 16.66 -6.99
CA LEU A 432 -12.87 17.82 -7.65
C LEU A 432 -14.20 17.54 -8.33
N ASN A 433 -14.49 16.27 -8.65
CA ASN A 433 -15.79 15.85 -9.19
C ASN A 433 -16.63 15.10 -8.14
N GLY A 434 -16.17 15.08 -6.89
CA GLY A 434 -16.89 14.52 -5.76
C GLY A 434 -16.99 12.99 -5.75
N LYS A 435 -16.28 12.25 -6.63
CA LYS A 435 -16.23 10.77 -6.66
C LYS A 435 -15.44 10.18 -5.48
N VAL A 436 -14.55 10.97 -4.89
CA VAL A 436 -13.80 10.67 -3.69
C VAL A 436 -13.95 11.84 -2.72
N VAL A 437 -13.99 11.56 -1.42
CA VAL A 437 -14.01 12.58 -0.36
C VAL A 437 -12.97 12.27 0.70
N ILE A 438 -12.42 13.32 1.31
CA ILE A 438 -11.61 13.22 2.52
C ILE A 438 -12.56 13.20 3.73
N GLN A 439 -12.57 12.11 4.47
CA GLN A 439 -13.43 11.91 5.64
C GLN A 439 -12.85 12.56 6.89
N SER A 440 -11.56 12.36 7.11
CA SER A 440 -10.82 12.97 8.22
C SER A 440 -9.34 13.10 7.88
N SER A 441 -8.71 14.06 8.53
CA SER A 441 -7.29 14.36 8.41
C SER A 441 -6.68 14.50 9.80
N ALA A 442 -5.42 14.11 9.95
CA ALA A 442 -4.66 14.42 11.14
C ALA A 442 -3.23 14.77 10.72
N ARG A 443 -2.73 15.91 11.21
CA ARG A 443 -1.46 16.46 10.76
C ARG A 443 -0.56 16.88 11.92
N VAL A 444 0.71 16.55 11.77
CA VAL A 444 1.84 17.13 12.49
C VAL A 444 2.74 17.77 11.43
N PRO A 445 2.70 19.12 11.30
CA PRO A 445 3.41 19.83 10.24
C PRO A 445 4.91 19.51 10.22
N GLY A 446 5.45 19.27 9.03
CA GLY A 446 6.88 18.96 8.86
C GLY A 446 7.29 17.56 9.34
N ALA A 447 6.34 16.70 9.71
CA ALA A 447 6.63 15.32 10.12
C ALA A 447 5.70 14.30 9.46
N ARG A 448 4.39 14.39 9.71
CA ARG A 448 3.44 13.38 9.23
C ARG A 448 2.01 13.92 9.09
N THR A 449 1.39 13.60 7.97
CA THR A 449 -0.03 13.78 7.71
C THR A 449 -0.66 12.45 7.32
N LYS A 450 -1.79 12.13 7.95
CA LYS A 450 -2.63 10.98 7.59
C LYS A 450 -3.97 11.51 7.10
N LEU A 451 -4.46 10.95 6.00
CA LEU A 451 -5.74 11.33 5.37
C LEU A 451 -6.59 10.08 5.17
N VAL A 452 -7.80 10.10 5.70
CA VAL A 452 -8.79 9.05 5.48
C VAL A 452 -9.66 9.44 4.29
N VAL A 453 -9.69 8.60 3.26
CA VAL A 453 -10.39 8.86 2.00
C VAL A 453 -11.42 7.78 1.72
N ALA A 454 -12.56 8.19 1.17
CA ALA A 454 -13.67 7.31 0.87
C ALA A 454 -14.17 7.57 -0.55
N ALA A 455 -14.65 6.52 -1.22
CA ALA A 455 -15.33 6.64 -2.48
C ALA A 455 -16.77 7.07 -2.23
N THR A 456 -17.32 7.90 -3.10
CA THR A 456 -18.76 8.27 -3.11
C THR A 456 -19.48 7.62 -4.28
N THR A 457 -18.72 7.01 -5.20
CA THR A 457 -19.22 6.33 -6.39
C THR A 457 -18.75 4.87 -6.33
N PRO A 458 -19.64 3.89 -6.54
CA PRO A 458 -19.25 2.48 -6.62
C PRO A 458 -18.16 2.25 -7.69
N GLY A 459 -17.23 1.33 -7.39
CA GLY A 459 -16.14 0.97 -8.31
C GLY A 459 -14.97 1.97 -8.36
N VAL A 460 -14.99 3.05 -7.58
CA VAL A 460 -13.86 3.98 -7.48
C VAL A 460 -12.94 3.57 -6.33
N ASP A 461 -11.66 3.32 -6.62
CA ASP A 461 -10.64 3.17 -5.57
C ASP A 461 -10.19 4.55 -5.07
N ALA A 462 -10.74 4.98 -3.94
CA ALA A 462 -10.40 6.26 -3.33
C ALA A 462 -8.91 6.38 -2.94
N LYS A 463 -8.29 5.29 -2.49
CA LYS A 463 -6.88 5.29 -2.10
C LYS A 463 -6.00 5.40 -3.34
N GLY A 464 -6.26 4.56 -4.35
CA GLY A 464 -5.56 4.58 -5.63
C GLY A 464 -5.68 5.93 -6.34
N ALA A 465 -6.89 6.52 -6.35
CA ALA A 465 -7.12 7.86 -6.89
C ALA A 465 -6.26 8.93 -6.21
N CYS A 466 -6.13 8.89 -4.89
CA CYS A 466 -5.30 9.87 -4.17
C CYS A 466 -3.79 9.63 -4.35
N LEU A 467 -3.36 8.36 -4.47
CA LEU A 467 -1.96 8.02 -4.71
C LEU A 467 -1.50 8.38 -6.13
N GLY A 468 -2.31 8.06 -7.14
CA GLY A 468 -1.93 8.09 -8.55
C GLY A 468 -0.87 7.05 -8.90
N GLU A 469 -0.45 7.02 -10.17
CA GLU A 469 0.54 6.06 -10.67
C GLU A 469 1.86 6.15 -9.88
N ALA A 470 2.25 5.04 -9.25
CA ALA A 470 3.43 4.95 -8.37
C ALA A 470 3.53 6.09 -7.34
N GLY A 471 2.40 6.55 -6.79
CA GLY A 471 2.33 7.58 -5.75
C GLY A 471 2.53 9.01 -6.25
N SER A 472 2.45 9.26 -7.56
CA SER A 472 2.85 10.55 -8.14
C SER A 472 2.05 11.76 -7.60
N ARG A 473 0.77 11.61 -7.25
CA ARG A 473 -0.10 12.72 -6.81
C ARG A 473 0.22 13.15 -5.38
N VAL A 474 0.40 12.18 -4.48
CA VAL A 474 0.87 12.45 -3.10
C VAL A 474 2.27 13.04 -3.11
N ASN A 475 3.16 12.53 -3.98
CA ASN A 475 4.52 13.06 -4.10
C ASN A 475 4.52 14.50 -4.66
N CYS A 476 3.62 14.85 -5.59
CA CYS A 476 3.46 16.24 -6.01
C CYS A 476 2.98 17.14 -4.85
N THR A 477 2.08 16.66 -4.01
CA THR A 477 1.61 17.39 -2.82
C THR A 477 2.77 17.67 -1.85
N LYS A 478 3.58 16.64 -1.58
CA LYS A 478 4.81 16.76 -0.78
C LYS A 478 5.78 17.76 -1.39
N ALA A 479 6.05 17.64 -2.70
CA ALA A 479 6.96 18.53 -3.40
C ALA A 479 6.50 20.00 -3.40
N VAL A 480 5.21 20.30 -3.25
CA VAL A 480 4.74 21.67 -3.03
C VAL A 480 5.02 22.10 -1.59
N LEU A 481 4.68 21.26 -0.60
CA LEU A 481 4.94 21.54 0.82
C LEU A 481 6.43 21.78 1.12
N GLU A 482 7.31 20.95 0.55
CA GLU A 482 8.77 21.00 0.71
C GLU A 482 9.42 22.26 0.09
N ARG A 483 8.69 23.02 -0.74
CA ARG A 483 9.15 24.36 -1.19
C ARG A 483 9.10 25.40 -0.06
N SER A 484 8.42 25.09 1.04
CA SER A 484 8.32 25.96 2.21
C SER A 484 9.55 25.79 3.10
N ALA A 485 10.20 26.89 3.47
CA ALA A 485 11.31 26.89 4.43
C ALA A 485 10.89 26.39 5.82
N LEU A 486 9.59 26.37 6.12
CA LEU A 486 9.04 25.88 7.40
C LEU A 486 8.79 24.37 7.44
N ILE A 487 8.68 23.71 6.28
CA ILE A 487 8.16 22.35 6.20
C ILE A 487 9.29 21.46 5.68
N GLY A 488 9.89 20.68 6.58
CA GLY A 488 10.82 19.61 6.21
C GLY A 488 10.12 18.44 5.52
N GLU A 489 10.77 17.27 5.46
CA GLU A 489 10.17 16.07 4.86
C GLU A 489 8.92 15.60 5.61
N GLU A 490 7.74 15.96 5.10
CA GLU A 490 6.46 15.56 5.67
C GLU A 490 5.97 14.26 5.02
N SER A 491 5.84 13.20 5.83
CA SER A 491 5.27 11.93 5.36
C SER A 491 3.75 12.04 5.20
N LEU A 492 3.22 11.80 4.00
CA LEU A 492 1.78 11.76 3.72
C LEU A 492 1.33 10.31 3.53
N GLU A 493 0.33 9.90 4.29
CA GLU A 493 -0.28 8.57 4.23
C GLU A 493 -1.77 8.65 3.89
N ILE A 494 -2.18 7.95 2.84
CA ILE A 494 -3.57 7.80 2.44
C ILE A 494 -4.13 6.49 3.00
N ILE A 495 -5.18 6.60 3.80
CA ILE A 495 -5.85 5.49 4.48
C ILE A 495 -7.26 5.35 3.87
N PRO A 496 -7.65 4.14 3.42
CA PRO A 496 -9.03 3.94 2.99
C PRO A 496 -9.97 4.03 4.19
N TYR A 497 -11.12 4.66 4.01
CA TYR A 497 -12.16 4.71 5.03
C TYR A 497 -12.72 3.33 5.33
N SER A 498 -13.17 3.15 6.57
CA SER A 498 -14.01 2.03 6.99
C SER A 498 -14.94 2.47 8.11
N SER A 499 -16.21 2.11 8.00
CA SER A 499 -17.25 2.28 9.00
C SER A 499 -16.96 1.45 10.25
N GLN A 500 -16.26 0.32 10.08
CA GLN A 500 -15.77 -0.49 11.17
C GLN A 500 -14.60 0.22 11.86
N ARG A 501 -14.88 0.84 13.01
CA ARG A 501 -13.89 1.60 13.79
C ARG A 501 -12.61 0.81 14.10
N ALA A 502 -12.70 -0.49 14.37
CA ALA A 502 -11.54 -1.34 14.61
C ALA A 502 -10.64 -1.48 13.38
N THR A 503 -11.24 -1.61 12.20
CA THR A 503 -10.52 -1.65 10.92
C THR A 503 -9.87 -0.31 10.62
N LEU A 504 -10.60 0.80 10.74
CA LEU A 504 -10.08 2.14 10.53
C LEU A 504 -8.93 2.46 11.50
N LEU A 505 -9.07 2.10 12.78
CA LEU A 505 -8.03 2.24 13.80
C LEU A 505 -6.78 1.45 13.41
N THR A 506 -6.92 0.17 13.10
CA THR A 506 -5.80 -0.70 12.70
C THR A 506 -5.06 -0.14 11.49
N GLN A 507 -5.79 0.36 10.48
CA GLN A 507 -5.18 0.97 9.29
C GLN A 507 -4.49 2.31 9.62
N SER A 508 -5.02 3.08 10.56
CA SER A 508 -4.45 4.35 11.00
C SER A 508 -3.11 4.19 11.72
N PHE A 509 -2.83 3.01 12.29
CA PHE A 509 -1.57 2.71 13.01
C PHE A 509 -0.36 2.45 12.12
N LYS A 510 -0.55 2.31 10.80
CA LYS A 510 0.57 2.10 9.86
C LYS A 510 1.68 3.15 10.07
N PRO A 511 2.96 2.76 9.98
CA PRO A 511 3.49 1.45 9.58
C PRO A 511 3.45 0.37 10.67
N ALA A 512 3.08 0.70 11.91
CA ALA A 512 3.06 -0.28 12.99
C ALA A 512 1.92 -1.30 12.81
N ARG A 513 2.23 -2.58 13.08
CA ARG A 513 1.26 -3.68 13.00
C ARG A 513 0.52 -3.82 14.34
N VAL A 514 -0.79 -3.63 14.29
CA VAL A 514 -1.68 -3.95 15.41
C VAL A 514 -1.93 -5.44 15.46
N VAL A 515 -1.72 -6.06 16.61
CA VAL A 515 -1.97 -7.50 16.83
C VAL A 515 -3.38 -7.72 17.37
N ARG A 516 -3.79 -6.93 18.38
CA ARG A 516 -5.14 -6.94 18.96
C ARG A 516 -5.57 -5.52 19.27
N SER A 517 -6.88 -5.26 19.27
CA SER A 517 -7.41 -3.98 19.74
C SER A 517 -8.77 -4.16 20.40
N LYS A 518 -9.05 -3.37 21.43
CA LYS A 518 -10.37 -3.28 22.07
C LYS A 518 -10.83 -1.84 22.08
N ILE A 519 -12.07 -1.60 21.64
CA ILE A 519 -12.67 -0.26 21.55
C ILE A 519 -13.95 -0.25 22.35
N ASP A 520 -14.10 0.74 23.22
CA ASP A 520 -15.33 0.93 23.99
C ASP A 520 -15.46 2.39 24.43
N SER A 521 -16.66 2.97 24.28
CA SER A 521 -17.02 4.29 24.82
C SER A 521 -16.08 5.43 24.36
N GLY A 522 -15.61 5.37 23.11
CA GLY A 522 -14.69 6.37 22.53
C GLY A 522 -13.24 6.25 23.01
N VAL A 523 -12.89 5.14 23.66
CA VAL A 523 -11.55 4.78 24.10
C VAL A 523 -11.11 3.53 23.37
N ALA A 524 -9.83 3.41 23.04
CA ALA A 524 -9.25 2.24 22.43
C ALA A 524 -7.94 1.85 23.10
N VAL A 525 -7.75 0.55 23.32
CA VAL A 525 -6.47 -0.04 23.71
C VAL A 525 -6.00 -0.92 22.56
N VAL A 526 -4.76 -0.69 22.14
CA VAL A 526 -4.15 -1.34 20.97
C VAL A 526 -2.91 -2.09 21.44
N ALA A 527 -2.92 -3.41 21.26
CA ALA A 527 -1.78 -4.26 21.55
C ALA A 527 -0.92 -4.43 20.29
N VAL A 528 0.38 -4.20 20.46
CA VAL A 528 1.41 -4.44 19.45
C VAL A 528 2.49 -5.34 20.03
N GLU A 529 3.31 -5.95 19.18
CA GLU A 529 4.42 -6.79 19.65
C GLU A 529 5.33 -6.01 20.60
N THR A 530 5.81 -6.65 21.67
CA THR A 530 6.53 -5.97 22.75
C THR A 530 7.68 -5.10 22.24
N HIS A 531 8.44 -5.60 21.26
CA HIS A 531 9.55 -4.87 20.62
C HIS A 531 9.10 -3.73 19.67
N ALA A 532 7.85 -3.76 19.18
CA ALA A 532 7.27 -2.76 18.27
C ALA A 532 6.51 -1.65 19.00
N THR A 533 6.36 -1.73 20.33
CA THR A 533 5.64 -0.73 21.16
C THR A 533 6.13 0.70 20.92
N GLY A 534 7.45 0.91 20.90
CA GLY A 534 8.04 2.23 20.64
C GLY A 534 7.70 2.78 19.25
N GLY A 535 7.73 1.93 18.22
CA GLY A 535 7.37 2.32 16.85
C GLY A 535 5.88 2.61 16.67
N ALA A 536 5.01 1.87 17.37
CA ALA A 536 3.57 2.06 17.35
C ALA A 536 3.11 3.34 18.05
N VAL A 537 3.71 3.64 19.21
CA VAL A 537 3.57 4.95 19.88
C VAL A 537 4.13 6.04 18.97
N GLY A 538 5.27 5.76 18.33
CA GLY A 538 6.02 6.69 17.49
C GLY A 538 6.83 7.68 18.32
N THR A 539 7.73 8.42 17.66
CA THR A 539 8.54 9.46 18.30
C THR A 539 7.64 10.43 19.07
N ARG A 540 7.78 10.47 20.40
CA ARG A 540 6.99 11.32 21.31
C ARG A 540 5.46 11.09 21.24
N GLY A 541 5.00 9.88 20.88
CA GLY A 541 3.57 9.54 20.88
C GLY A 541 2.78 9.99 19.66
N LEU A 542 3.45 10.55 18.64
CA LEU A 542 2.78 11.19 17.50
C LEU A 542 1.94 10.22 16.66
N ASN A 543 2.36 8.95 16.51
CA ASN A 543 1.63 8.02 15.66
C ASN A 543 0.29 7.62 16.30
N ALA A 544 0.30 7.33 17.61
CA ALA A 544 -0.92 7.05 18.36
C ALA A 544 -1.84 8.29 18.46
N GLU A 545 -1.28 9.49 18.61
CA GLU A 545 -2.05 10.75 18.61
C GLU A 545 -2.76 10.98 17.27
N LEU A 546 -2.04 10.82 16.15
CA LEU A 546 -2.59 10.95 14.81
C LEU A 546 -3.69 9.91 14.54
N ALA A 547 -3.47 8.65 14.91
CA ALA A 547 -4.48 7.60 14.78
C ALA A 547 -5.72 7.89 15.62
N GLY A 548 -5.55 8.42 16.84
CA GLY A 548 -6.65 8.85 17.69
C GLY A 548 -7.45 10.00 17.11
N LYS A 549 -6.77 11.04 16.56
CA LYS A 549 -7.44 12.16 15.87
C LYS A 549 -8.24 11.69 14.65
N LEU A 550 -7.65 10.85 13.80
CA LEU A 550 -8.32 10.32 12.61
C LEU A 550 -9.59 9.52 12.90
N THR A 551 -9.55 8.74 13.98
CA THR A 551 -10.65 7.83 14.36
C THR A 551 -11.64 8.46 15.33
N GLY A 552 -11.31 9.63 15.90
CA GLY A 552 -12.06 10.24 17.01
C GLY A 552 -11.96 9.45 18.33
N LEU A 553 -10.95 8.59 18.48
CA LEU A 553 -10.75 7.72 19.66
C LEU A 553 -9.62 8.24 20.54
N TYR A 554 -9.73 7.96 21.84
CA TYR A 554 -8.61 8.10 22.76
C TYR A 554 -7.85 6.80 22.84
N VAL A 555 -6.64 6.78 22.30
CA VAL A 555 -5.90 5.54 22.04
C VAL A 555 -4.74 5.37 23.02
N LYS A 556 -4.65 4.20 23.64
CA LYS A 556 -3.48 3.73 24.37
C LYS A 556 -2.85 2.55 23.65
N VAL A 557 -1.53 2.56 23.56
CA VAL A 557 -0.74 1.44 23.02
C VAL A 557 -0.17 0.64 24.19
N VAL A 558 -0.27 -0.68 24.11
CA VAL A 558 0.25 -1.64 25.10
C VAL A 558 0.99 -2.78 24.38
N SER A 559 1.76 -3.57 25.12
CA SER A 559 2.37 -4.78 24.57
C SER A 559 1.34 -5.90 24.44
N THR A 560 1.65 -6.93 23.65
CA THR A 560 0.81 -8.13 23.52
C THR A 560 0.61 -8.91 24.82
N GLU A 561 1.47 -8.71 25.81
CA GLU A 561 1.43 -9.34 27.14
C GLU A 561 0.42 -8.68 28.09
N SER A 562 -0.01 -7.45 27.80
CA SER A 562 -0.97 -6.74 28.65
C SER A 562 -2.40 -7.27 28.50
N ASP A 563 -3.14 -7.31 29.60
CA ASP A 563 -4.59 -7.54 29.58
C ASP A 563 -5.31 -6.29 29.03
N LEU A 564 -5.96 -6.45 27.88
CA LEU A 564 -6.66 -5.35 27.20
C LEU A 564 -7.89 -4.87 27.98
N ASP A 565 -8.51 -5.72 28.79
CA ASP A 565 -9.75 -5.43 29.50
C ASP A 565 -9.46 -4.59 30.73
N GLU A 566 -8.46 -4.99 31.52
CA GLU A 566 -7.95 -4.19 32.64
C GLU A 566 -7.46 -2.83 32.16
N GLU A 567 -6.70 -2.80 31.06
CA GLU A 567 -6.15 -1.56 30.53
C GLU A 567 -7.24 -0.62 29.99
N LEU A 568 -8.27 -1.18 29.36
CA LEU A 568 -9.42 -0.41 28.89
C LEU A 568 -10.21 0.18 30.06
N LEU A 569 -10.45 -0.58 31.12
CA LEU A 569 -11.13 -0.12 32.34
C LEU A 569 -10.34 1.00 33.02
N ALA A 570 -9.02 0.82 33.18
CA ALA A 570 -8.13 1.82 33.76
C ALA A 570 -8.12 3.12 32.93
N LEU A 571 -8.09 3.00 31.60
CA LEU A 571 -8.09 4.14 30.69
C LEU A 571 -9.41 4.92 30.72
N LYS A 572 -10.54 4.20 30.80
CA LYS A 572 -11.87 4.78 30.98
C LYS A 572 -11.98 5.57 32.28
N ALA A 573 -11.53 4.99 33.41
CA ALA A 573 -11.55 5.65 34.72
C ALA A 573 -10.74 6.96 34.73
N LYS A 574 -9.56 6.97 34.08
CA LYS A 574 -8.75 8.20 33.93
C LYS A 574 -9.48 9.28 33.13
N ARG A 575 -10.22 8.89 32.07
CA ARG A 575 -10.92 9.83 31.19
C ARG A 575 -12.16 10.43 31.84
N THR A 576 -12.92 9.66 32.61
CA THR A 576 -14.07 10.16 33.38
C THR A 576 -13.64 11.16 34.46
N GLY A 577 -12.55 10.87 35.19
CA GLY A 577 -11.97 11.77 36.19
C GLY A 577 -11.39 13.07 35.62
N LYS A 578 -10.93 13.08 34.35
CA LYS A 578 -10.42 14.30 33.69
C LYS A 578 -11.56 15.19 33.17
N ARG A 579 -12.69 14.61 32.72
CA ARG A 579 -13.87 15.37 32.28
C ARG A 579 -14.63 16.03 33.45
N SER A 580 -14.61 15.44 34.64
CA SER A 580 -15.20 16.06 35.83
C SER A 580 -14.41 17.28 36.30
N ARG A 581 -13.07 17.23 36.26
CA ARG A 581 -12.21 18.39 36.59
C ARG A 581 -12.28 19.54 35.58
N ALA A 582 -12.56 19.26 34.31
CA ALA A 582 -12.67 20.29 33.25
C ALA A 582 -14.05 20.97 33.19
N ARG A 583 -15.04 20.50 33.97
CA ARG A 583 -16.41 21.06 34.04
C ARG A 583 -16.70 21.85 35.32
N SER A 584 -15.72 22.03 36.20
CA SER A 584 -15.84 22.95 37.32
C SER A 584 -15.85 24.39 36.79
N PRO A 585 -16.91 25.18 37.02
CA PRO A 585 -16.90 26.59 36.62
C PRO A 585 -15.89 27.33 37.50
N GLY A 586 -14.93 27.99 36.86
CA GLY A 586 -14.10 29.03 37.46
C GLY A 586 -14.68 30.39 37.14
#